data_AF-A0A5C8MN27-F1
#
_entry.id   AF-A0A5C8MN27-F1
#
_cell.length_a   1.000
_cell.length_b   1.000
_cell.length_c   1.000
_cell.angle_alpha   90.00
_cell.angle_beta   90.00
_cell.angle_gamma   90.00
#
_symmetry.space_group_name_H-M   'P 1'
#
loop_
_entity.id
_entity.type
_entity.pdbx_description
1 polymer ?
#
loop_
_entity_poly.entity_id
_entity_poly.type
_entity_poly.pdbx_seq_one_letter_code
_entity_poly.pdbx_strand_id
1 'polypeptide(L)' 'MAQMTMIQAITDALRIELKNDPNVLIFGEDVGVNGGVFRATEGLQAEFGEDRVFDTPLAESGIGGLAIGLALQGFRP' A
#
# COMPACT_ATOMS: atom_id res chain seq x y z
N MET A 1 -22.62 4.12 9.88
CA MET A 1 -21.33 4.21 9.14
C MET A 1 -21.30 5.57 8.44
N ALA A 2 -20.13 6.20 8.34
CA ALA A 2 -19.99 7.42 7.55
C ALA A 2 -20.19 7.09 6.07
N GLN A 3 -20.72 8.03 5.28
CA GLN A 3 -20.80 7.90 3.83
C GLN A 3 -19.39 8.10 3.24
N MET A 4 -18.91 7.13 2.48
CA MET A 4 -17.59 7.14 1.85
C MET A 4 -17.71 7.04 0.33
N THR A 5 -16.79 7.69 -0.38
CA THR A 5 -16.55 7.36 -1.79
C THR A 5 -15.86 6.00 -1.90
N MET A 6 -15.86 5.40 -3.09
CA MET A 6 -15.15 4.13 -3.33
C MET A 6 -13.67 4.22 -2.99
N ILE A 7 -13.00 5.32 -3.37
CA ILE A 7 -11.58 5.54 -3.07
C ILE A 7 -11.36 5.61 -1.56
N GLN A 8 -12.20 6.35 -0.82
CA GLN A 8 -12.11 6.42 0.64
C GLN A 8 -12.29 5.06 1.30
N ALA A 9 -13.22 4.24 0.80
CA ALA A 9 -13.43 2.89 1.31
C ALA A 9 -12.22 1.97 1.04
N ILE A 10 -11.57 2.09 -0.12
CA ILE A 10 -10.33 1.35 -0.43
C ILE A 10 -9.22 1.80 0.51
N THR A 11 -8.99 3.11 0.68
CA THR A 11 -7.97 3.64 1.59
C THR A 11 -8.22 3.19 3.03
N ASP A 12 -9.48 3.18 3.47
CA ASP A 12 -9.85 2.73 4.81
C ASP A 12 -9.59 1.22 5.01
N ALA A 13 -9.92 0.39 4.03
CA ALA A 13 -9.62 -1.04 4.06
C ALA A 13 -8.11 -1.30 4.16
N LEU A 14 -7.31 -0.63 3.34
CA LEU A 14 -5.85 -0.73 3.37
C LEU A 14 -5.27 -0.26 4.72
N ARG A 15 -5.79 0.84 5.27
CA ARG A 15 -5.41 1.34 6.60
C ARG A 15 -5.72 0.34 7.71
N ILE A 16 -6.87 -0.31 7.65
CA ILE A 16 -7.26 -1.33 8.64
C ILE A 16 -6.27 -2.49 8.61
N GLU A 17 -5.92 -3.01 7.43
CA GLU A 17 -4.98 -4.14 7.33
C GLU A 17 -3.54 -3.75 7.72
N LEU A 18 -3.08 -2.55 7.37
CA LEU A 18 -1.78 -2.04 7.81
C LEU A 18 -1.67 -1.92 9.34
N LYS A 19 -2.79 -1.63 10.04
CA LYS A 19 -2.87 -1.62 11.51
C LYS A 19 -2.91 -3.02 12.11
N ASN A 20 -3.65 -3.93 11.46
CA ASN A 20 -3.92 -5.26 12.00
C ASN A 20 -2.71 -6.18 11.90
N ASP A 21 -1.94 -6.09 10.82
CA ASP A 21 -0.82 -6.99 10.56
C ASP A 21 0.44 -6.19 10.19
N PRO A 22 1.53 -6.29 10.99
CA PRO A 22 2.79 -5.62 10.68
C PRO A 22 3.47 -6.14 9.41
N ASN A 23 3.05 -7.29 8.89
CA ASN A 23 3.60 -7.89 7.67
C ASN A 23 2.94 -7.37 6.39
N VAL A 24 1.85 -6.59 6.48
CA VAL A 24 1.20 -6.00 5.28
C VAL A 24 2.08 -4.91 4.70
N LEU A 25 2.34 -4.94 3.40
CA LEU A 25 3.10 -3.92 2.70
C LEU A 25 2.25 -3.34 1.57
N ILE A 26 2.46 -2.07 1.24
CA ILE A 26 1.84 -1.44 0.07
C ILE A 26 2.95 -0.79 -0.74
N PHE A 27 3.11 -1.19 -1.99
CA PHE A 27 4.09 -0.60 -2.86
C PHE A 27 3.64 -0.63 -4.32
N GLY A 28 4.21 0.27 -5.12
CA GLY A 28 3.85 0.48 -6.51
C GLY A 28 4.30 1.86 -6.98
N GLU A 29 3.90 2.22 -8.18
CA GLU A 29 4.23 3.53 -8.74
C GLU A 29 3.34 4.62 -8.13
N ASP A 30 3.96 5.68 -7.60
CA ASP A 30 3.32 6.84 -6.98
C ASP A 30 2.44 6.54 -5.75
N VAL A 31 2.51 5.35 -5.14
CA VAL A 31 1.65 4.97 -4.00
C VAL A 31 2.12 5.51 -2.65
N GLY A 32 3.36 5.97 -2.55
CA GLY A 32 4.01 6.50 -1.34
C GLY A 32 3.54 7.92 -1.00
N VAL A 33 4.45 8.91 -1.10
CA VAL A 33 4.17 10.30 -0.69
C VAL A 33 2.99 10.89 -1.46
N ASN A 34 2.87 10.55 -2.75
CA ASN A 34 1.79 11.04 -3.61
C ASN A 34 0.44 10.38 -3.25
N GLY A 35 0.43 9.20 -2.64
CA GLY A 35 -0.81 8.52 -2.25
C GLY A 35 -1.60 7.91 -3.41
N GLY A 36 -0.93 7.70 -4.54
CA GLY A 36 -1.47 7.15 -5.78
C GLY A 36 -2.13 8.21 -6.66
N VAL A 37 -2.07 8.01 -7.98
CA VAL A 37 -2.70 8.90 -8.97
C VAL A 37 -4.22 9.03 -8.81
N PHE A 38 -4.86 8.03 -8.18
CA PHE A 38 -6.28 8.03 -7.80
C PHE A 38 -6.53 8.32 -6.31
N ARG A 39 -5.51 8.67 -5.53
CA ARG A 39 -5.59 8.91 -4.07
C ARG A 39 -5.99 7.69 -3.23
N ALA A 40 -5.83 6.47 -3.75
CA ALA A 40 -6.21 5.25 -3.05
C ALA A 40 -5.33 4.95 -1.81
N THR A 41 -4.11 5.48 -1.74
CA THR A 41 -3.16 5.27 -0.63
C THR A 41 -2.82 6.58 0.08
N GLU A 42 -3.64 7.62 -0.10
CA GLU A 42 -3.41 8.94 0.47
C GLU A 42 -3.24 8.90 2.00
N GLY A 43 -2.13 9.47 2.46
CA GLY A 43 -1.77 9.58 3.87
C GLY A 43 -1.25 8.30 4.52
N LEU A 44 -1.26 7.14 3.83
CA LEU A 44 -0.84 5.87 4.44
C LEU A 44 0.67 5.86 4.75
N GLN A 45 1.53 6.36 3.85
CA GLN A 45 2.97 6.42 4.15
C GLN A 45 3.28 7.34 5.33
N ALA A 46 2.58 8.47 5.47
CA ALA A 46 2.76 9.36 6.62
C ALA A 46 2.34 8.70 7.94
N GLU A 47 1.32 7.82 7.91
CA GLU A 47 0.81 7.10 9.08
C GLU A 47 1.68 5.88 9.46
N PHE A 48 2.18 5.12 8.48
CA PHE A 48 2.83 3.82 8.70
C PHE A 48 4.33 3.78 8.39
N GLY A 49 4.90 4.84 7.80
CA GLY A 49 6.30 4.96 7.45
C GLY A 49 6.65 4.35 6.08
N GLU A 50 7.84 4.73 5.59
CA GLU A 50 8.38 4.32 4.29
C GLU A 50 8.70 2.82 4.24
N ASP A 51 8.97 2.17 5.37
CA ASP A 51 9.19 0.72 5.41
C ASP A 51 7.92 -0.12 5.13
N ARG A 52 6.74 0.51 5.18
CA ARG A 52 5.43 -0.15 5.03
C ARG A 52 4.67 0.29 3.77
N VAL A 53 4.83 1.54 3.38
CA VAL A 53 4.20 2.11 2.19
C VAL A 53 5.24 2.90 1.39
N PHE A 54 5.58 2.46 0.18
CA PHE A 54 6.69 3.07 -0.58
C PHE A 54 6.52 2.98 -2.10
N ASP A 55 7.22 3.88 -2.79
CA ASP A 55 7.24 3.93 -4.25
C ASP A 55 8.22 2.90 -4.83
N THR A 56 7.87 2.33 -5.98
CA THR A 56 8.74 1.46 -6.76
C THR A 56 9.15 2.09 -8.10
N PRO A 57 10.25 1.65 -8.71
CA PRO A 57 10.54 1.96 -10.12
C PRO A 57 9.41 1.50 -11.06
N LEU A 58 9.33 2.14 -12.22
CA LEU A 58 8.38 1.81 -13.28
C LEU A 58 8.80 0.49 -13.99
N ALA A 59 8.42 -0.62 -13.38
CA ALA A 59 8.73 -1.98 -13.83
C ALA A 59 7.74 -2.97 -13.22
N GLU A 60 6.64 -3.23 -13.92
CA GLU A 60 5.52 -4.03 -13.42
C GLU A 60 5.91 -5.48 -13.12
N SER A 61 6.81 -6.05 -13.93
CA SER A 61 7.40 -7.38 -13.66
C SER A 61 8.29 -7.39 -12.41
N GLY A 62 8.95 -6.28 -12.12
CA GLY A 62 9.73 -6.07 -10.89
C GLY A 62 8.83 -5.98 -9.66
N ILE A 63 7.74 -5.20 -9.75
CA ILE A 63 6.71 -5.09 -8.69
C ILE A 63 6.13 -6.48 -8.39
N GLY A 64 5.71 -7.23 -9.41
CA GLY A 64 5.19 -8.58 -9.25
C GLY A 64 6.21 -9.56 -8.67
N GLY A 65 7.46 -9.53 -9.16
CA GLY A 65 8.54 -10.38 -8.65
C GLY A 65 8.87 -10.10 -7.18
N LEU A 66 8.91 -8.82 -6.80
CA LEU A 66 9.11 -8.39 -5.41
C LEU A 66 7.99 -8.90 -4.51
N ALA A 67 6.73 -8.75 -4.93
CA ALA A 67 5.57 -9.26 -4.18
C ALA A 67 5.66 -10.77 -3.95
N ILE A 68 6.02 -11.55 -4.97
CA ILE A 68 6.20 -13.01 -4.82
C ILE A 68 7.30 -13.32 -3.80
N GLY A 69 8.46 -12.66 -3.90
CA GLY A 69 9.57 -12.86 -2.97
C GLY A 69 9.21 -12.51 -1.52
N LEU A 70 8.52 -11.39 -1.32
CA LEU A 70 8.03 -10.94 -0.01
C LEU A 70 7.02 -11.93 0.58
N ALA A 71 6.06 -12.39 -0.21
CA ALA A 71 5.08 -13.38 0.22
C ALA A 71 5.74 -14.70 0.66
N LEU A 72 6.78 -15.16 -0.05
CA LEU A 72 7.56 -16.34 0.33
C LEU A 72 8.32 -16.16 1.65
N GLN A 73 8.69 -14.92 2.00
CA GLN A 73 9.34 -14.58 3.27
C GLN A 73 8.34 -14.34 4.42
N GLY A 74 7.04 -14.46 4.17
CA GLY A 74 5.98 -14.30 5.17
C GLY A 74 5.39 -12.89 5.27
N PHE A 75 5.78 -11.98 4.37
CA PHE A 75 5.08 -10.70 4.23
C PHE A 75 3.73 -10.85 3.52
N ARG A 76 2.90 -9.81 3.59
CA ARG A 76 1.61 -9.70 2.90
C ARG A 76 1.61 -8.47 1.97
N PRO A 77 2.34 -8.55 0.86
CA PRO A 77 2.39 -7.48 -0.14
C PRO A 77 1.10 -7.36 -0.94
#